data_AF-A0A7J3QBS5-F1
#
_entry.id   AF-A0A7J3QBS5-F1
#
_cell.length_a   1.000
_cell.length_b   1.000
_cell.length_c   1.000
_cell.angle_alpha   90.00
_cell.angle_beta   90.00
_cell.angle_gamma   90.00
#
_symmetry.space_group_name_H-M   'P 1'
#
loop_
_entity.id
_entity.type
_entity.pdbx_description
1 polymer ?
#
loop_
_entity_poly.entity_id
_entity_poly.type
_entity_poly.pdbx_seq_one_letter_code
_entity_poly.pdbx_strand_id
1 'polypeptide(L)'
;MKVGFDFENKNSRTRTLMLIVGVVLVLGIISSLIIQRQISQPRTTVVNTPAPESRTTVRSIYITSGGASFINPQMRAWIKVFMEKTGGTISVNYQSIGSGAGEAR
;
A
#
# COMPACT_ATOMS: atom_id res chain seq x y z
N MET A 1 60.14 -9.56 -21.78
CA MET A 1 58.81 -10.03 -22.25
C MET A 1 57.76 -9.49 -21.31
N LYS A 2 56.85 -8.64 -21.79
CA LYS A 2 55.80 -7.99 -21.00
C LYS A 2 54.47 -8.37 -21.67
N VAL A 3 53.83 -9.41 -21.16
CA VAL A 3 52.50 -9.84 -21.62
C VAL A 3 51.45 -9.04 -20.87
N GLY A 4 50.59 -8.38 -21.64
CA GLY A 4 49.73 -7.28 -21.22
C GLY A 4 48.48 -7.70 -20.45
N PHE A 5 48.08 -6.78 -19.58
CA PHE A 5 46.89 -6.72 -18.75
C PHE A 5 45.55 -6.98 -19.47
N ASP A 6 44.77 -7.88 -18.86
CA ASP A 6 43.34 -7.78 -18.51
C ASP A 6 42.42 -6.95 -19.42
N PHE A 7 41.77 -7.62 -20.38
CA PHE A 7 40.65 -7.06 -21.15
C PHE A 7 39.25 -7.54 -20.72
N GLU A 8 39.11 -8.16 -19.55
CA GLU A 8 37.87 -8.85 -19.15
C GLU A 8 37.25 -8.32 -17.84
N ASN A 9 37.16 -7.01 -17.65
CA ASN A 9 36.53 -6.45 -16.44
C ASN A 9 35.91 -5.05 -16.63
N LYS A 10 35.31 -4.76 -17.79
CA LYS A 10 34.63 -3.47 -18.02
C LYS A 10 33.11 -3.59 -18.09
N ASN A 11 32.58 -4.66 -18.69
CA ASN A 11 31.13 -4.85 -18.90
C ASN A 11 30.38 -5.37 -17.65
N SER A 12 31.08 -5.99 -16.70
CA SER A 12 30.48 -6.45 -15.44
C SER A 12 30.16 -5.29 -14.49
N ARG A 13 31.09 -4.34 -14.35
CA ARG A 13 30.96 -3.19 -13.43
C ARG A 13 29.82 -2.25 -13.82
N THR A 14 29.62 -1.99 -15.11
CA THR A 14 28.49 -1.18 -15.62
C THR A 14 27.14 -1.86 -15.41
N ARG A 15 27.07 -3.19 -15.53
CA ARG A 15 25.87 -3.97 -15.25
C ARG A 15 25.52 -3.98 -13.75
N THR A 16 26.51 -4.13 -12.89
CA THR A 16 26.32 -4.08 -11.43
C THR A 16 25.89 -2.68 -10.96
N LEU A 17 26.48 -1.61 -11.52
CA LEU A 17 26.08 -0.24 -11.20
C LEU A 17 24.65 0.08 -11.64
N MET A 18 24.23 -0.37 -12.84
CA MET A 18 22.86 -0.21 -13.33
C MET A 18 21.83 -0.90 -12.41
N LEU A 19 22.14 -2.11 -11.89
CA LEU A 19 21.27 -2.82 -10.97
C LEU A 19 21.11 -2.10 -9.62
N ILE A 20 22.20 -1.56 -9.07
CA ILE A 20 22.17 -0.83 -7.79
C ILE A 20 21.36 0.46 -7.92
N VAL A 21 21.57 1.22 -9.00
CA VAL A 21 20.80 2.45 -9.27
C VAL A 21 19.32 2.14 -9.43
N GLY A 22 18.97 1.07 -10.16
CA GLY A 22 17.58 0.63 -10.30
C GLY A 22 16.90 0.30 -8.97
N VAL A 23 17.59 -0.44 -8.08
CA VAL A 23 17.03 -0.83 -6.77
C VAL A 23 16.83 0.38 -5.86
N VAL A 24 17.77 1.33 -5.82
CA VAL A 24 17.65 2.55 -5.01
C VAL A 24 16.50 3.45 -5.48
N LEU A 25 16.29 3.54 -6.80
CA LEU A 25 15.23 4.37 -7.39
C LEU A 25 13.84 3.77 -7.11
N VAL A 26 13.72 2.44 -7.15
CA VAL A 26 12.48 1.73 -6.80
C VAL A 26 12.15 1.88 -5.30
N LEU A 27 13.13 1.74 -4.41
CA LEU A 27 12.92 1.93 -2.97
C LEU A 27 12.51 3.36 -2.61
N GLY A 28 13.09 4.38 -3.26
CA GLY A 28 12.75 5.79 -3.02
C GLY A 28 11.30 6.15 -3.38
N ILE A 29 10.75 5.58 -4.46
CA ILE A 29 9.36 5.85 -4.89
C ILE A 29 8.36 5.24 -3.89
N ILE A 30 8.66 4.06 -3.32
CA ILE A 30 7.79 3.38 -2.36
C ILE A 30 7.71 4.16 -1.04
N SER A 31 8.81 4.76 -0.57
CA SER A 31 8.83 5.55 0.67
C SER A 31 8.01 6.85 0.58
N SER A 32 7.92 7.47 -0.60
CA SER A 32 7.18 8.73 -0.80
C SER A 32 5.65 8.57 -0.66
N LEU A 33 5.11 7.39 -1.02
CA LEU A 33 3.67 7.12 -1.00
C LEU A 33 3.07 6.92 0.41
N ILE A 34 3.90 6.68 1.44
CA ILE A 34 3.44 6.37 2.80
C ILE A 34 3.20 7.65 3.63
N ILE A 35 3.97 8.72 3.37
CA ILE A 35 3.99 9.92 4.23
C ILE A 35 2.75 10.82 4.01
N GLN A 36 2.08 10.77 2.86
CA GLN A 36 0.96 11.69 2.57
C GLN A 36 -0.38 11.34 3.25
N ARG A 37 -0.52 10.22 3.98
CA ARG A 37 -1.84 9.79 4.50
C ARG A 37 -2.20 10.22 5.92
N GLN A 38 -1.36 10.97 6.66
CA GLN A 38 -1.56 11.17 8.11
C GLN A 38 -1.97 12.58 8.58
N ILE A 39 -2.21 13.58 7.72
CA ILE A 39 -2.36 14.98 8.19
C ILE A 39 -3.82 15.43 8.45
N SER A 40 -4.83 14.59 8.22
CA SER A 40 -6.24 15.03 8.32
C SER A 40 -7.03 14.34 9.44
N GLN A 41 -6.73 14.64 10.72
CA GLN A 41 -7.66 14.37 11.82
C GLN A 41 -7.97 15.66 12.60
N PRO A 42 -9.24 16.12 12.63
CA PRO A 42 -9.65 17.21 13.51
C PRO A 42 -9.71 16.73 14.97
N ARG A 43 -9.14 17.52 15.88
CA ARG A 43 -9.21 17.32 17.34
C ARG A 43 -10.47 17.98 17.89
N THR A 44 -11.43 17.19 18.35
CA THR A 44 -12.59 17.68 19.09
C THR A 44 -12.38 17.41 20.58
N THR A 45 -12.24 18.46 21.38
CA THR A 45 -12.23 18.38 22.84
C THR A 45 -13.68 18.40 23.33
N VAL A 46 -14.15 17.31 23.92
CA VAL A 46 -15.47 17.24 24.58
C VAL A 46 -15.26 17.09 26.07
N VAL A 47 -15.78 18.05 26.85
CA VAL A 47 -15.81 18.04 28.32
C VAL A 47 -16.95 17.12 28.78
N ASN A 48 -16.64 16.17 29.66
CA ASN A 48 -17.52 15.10 30.14
C ASN A 48 -18.43 15.53 31.30
N THR A 49 -19.69 15.08 31.28
CA THR A 49 -20.50 14.78 32.47
C THR A 49 -20.89 13.29 32.39
N PRO A 50 -20.60 12.44 33.40
CA PRO A 50 -20.77 10.99 33.26
C PRO A 50 -22.16 10.52 33.70
N ALA A 51 -22.96 10.03 32.75
CA ALA A 51 -24.01 9.05 32.99
C ALA A 51 -23.46 7.64 32.62
N PRO A 52 -23.90 6.55 33.28
CA PRO A 52 -23.50 5.20 32.89
C PRO A 52 -24.25 4.80 31.61
N GLU A 53 -23.82 5.34 30.48
CA GLU A 53 -24.22 4.83 29.17
C GLU A 53 -23.33 3.63 28.85
N SER A 54 -23.98 2.48 28.64
CA SER A 54 -23.37 1.30 28.04
C SER A 54 -22.81 1.70 26.68
N ARG A 55 -21.53 2.08 26.63
CA ARG A 55 -20.83 2.40 25.39
C ARG A 55 -20.66 1.10 24.61
N THR A 56 -21.63 0.81 23.76
CA THR A 56 -21.45 -0.11 22.64
C THR A 56 -20.31 0.45 21.81
N THR A 57 -19.11 -0.08 22.03
CA THR A 57 -17.92 0.33 21.28
C THR A 57 -18.15 -0.11 19.84
N VAL A 58 -18.55 0.83 18.99
CA VAL A 58 -18.69 0.60 17.55
C VAL A 58 -17.29 0.33 17.02
N ARG A 59 -16.96 -0.96 16.83
CA ARG A 59 -15.68 -1.37 16.26
C ARG A 59 -15.73 -1.19 14.75
N SER A 60 -14.96 -0.25 14.23
CA SER A 60 -14.73 -0.13 12.80
C SER A 60 -13.85 -1.29 12.31
N ILE A 61 -14.25 -1.94 11.21
CA ILE A 61 -13.53 -3.07 10.60
C ILE A 61 -12.86 -2.59 9.32
N TYR A 62 -11.58 -2.91 9.13
CA TYR A 62 -10.83 -2.60 7.92
C TYR A 62 -10.45 -3.90 7.19
N ILE A 63 -10.91 -4.03 5.95
CA ILE A 63 -10.63 -5.18 5.09
C ILE A 63 -9.68 -4.72 3.99
N THR A 64 -8.52 -5.36 3.89
CA THR A 64 -7.60 -5.16 2.77
C THR A 64 -7.52 -6.44 1.96
N SER A 65 -7.70 -6.32 0.64
CA SER A 65 -7.65 -7.45 -0.29
C SER A 65 -6.91 -7.08 -1.56
N GLY A 66 -6.37 -8.08 -2.25
CA GLY A 66 -5.68 -7.94 -3.52
C GLY A 66 -6.16 -8.98 -4.51
N GLY A 67 -6.22 -8.66 -5.80
CA GLY A 67 -6.77 -9.59 -6.78
C GLY A 67 -6.62 -9.15 -8.22
N ALA A 68 -7.41 -9.83 -9.07
CA ALA A 68 -7.46 -9.60 -10.49
C ALA A 68 -7.77 -8.14 -10.85
N SER A 69 -7.00 -7.59 -11.78
CA SER A 69 -7.23 -6.24 -12.28
C SER A 69 -8.51 -6.12 -13.11
N PHE A 70 -8.92 -7.21 -13.74
CA PHE A 70 -10.13 -7.28 -14.56
C PHE A 70 -11.40 -6.90 -13.79
N ILE A 71 -11.58 -7.41 -12.56
CA ILE A 71 -12.79 -7.16 -11.75
C ILE A 71 -12.71 -5.83 -10.98
N ASN A 72 -11.58 -5.12 -10.99
CA ASN A 72 -11.36 -3.92 -10.19
C ASN A 72 -12.46 -2.84 -10.36
N PRO A 73 -12.93 -2.50 -11.59
CA PRO A 73 -14.01 -1.52 -11.73
C PRO A 73 -15.29 -1.94 -11.00
N GLN A 74 -15.67 -3.22 -11.10
CA GLN A 74 -16.84 -3.77 -10.43
C GLN A 74 -16.67 -3.84 -8.91
N MET A 75 -15.47 -4.24 -8.45
CA MET A 75 -15.13 -4.26 -7.02
C MET A 75 -15.26 -2.89 -6.39
N ARG A 76 -14.83 -1.82 -7.08
CA ARG A 76 -14.99 -0.44 -6.58
C ARG A 76 -16.45 -0.05 -6.42
N ALA A 77 -17.30 -0.41 -7.37
CA ALA A 77 -18.74 -0.16 -7.29
C ALA A 77 -19.37 -0.93 -6.11
N TRP A 78 -19.02 -2.21 -5.94
CA TRP A 78 -19.51 -3.01 -4.82
C TRP A 78 -19.03 -2.50 -3.47
N ILE A 79 -17.75 -2.13 -3.34
CA ILE A 79 -17.18 -1.56 -2.12
C ILE A 79 -17.94 -0.29 -1.72
N LYS A 80 -18.21 0.60 -2.68
CA LYS A 80 -18.99 1.82 -2.42
C LYS A 80 -20.36 1.47 -1.82
N VAL A 81 -21.12 0.61 -2.47
CA VAL A 81 -22.46 0.19 -2.01
C VAL A 81 -22.39 -0.53 -0.66
N PHE A 82 -21.37 -1.35 -0.45
CA PHE A 82 -21.18 -2.10 0.79
C PHE A 82 -20.85 -1.16 1.98
N MET A 83 -19.98 -0.18 1.76
CA MET A 83 -19.65 0.85 2.76
C MET A 83 -20.88 1.70 3.09
N GLU A 84 -21.70 2.06 2.10
CA GLU A 84 -22.96 2.77 2.31
C GLU A 84 -23.94 1.94 3.16
N LYS A 85 -24.10 0.65 2.85
CA LYS A 85 -25.00 -0.26 3.60
C LYS A 85 -24.54 -0.55 5.03
N THR A 86 -23.25 -0.45 5.31
CA THR A 86 -22.68 -0.67 6.65
C THR A 86 -22.53 0.63 7.45
N GLY A 87 -23.04 1.75 6.92
CA GLY A 87 -22.92 3.06 7.56
C GLY A 87 -21.47 3.51 7.74
N GLY A 88 -20.55 3.01 6.90
CA GLY A 88 -19.11 3.27 7.02
C GLY A 88 -18.41 2.51 8.16
N THR A 89 -19.10 1.63 8.89
CA THR A 89 -18.50 0.81 9.96
C THR A 89 -17.44 -0.14 9.40
N ILE A 90 -17.63 -0.60 8.16
CA ILE A 90 -16.67 -1.46 7.48
C ILE A 90 -16.05 -0.69 6.33
N SER A 91 -14.73 -0.57 6.33
CA SER A 91 -13.94 0.03 5.25
C SER A 91 -13.24 -1.07 4.46
N VAL A 92 -13.34 -1.03 3.14
CA VAL A 92 -12.73 -2.04 2.26
C VAL A 92 -11.75 -1.38 1.30
N ASN A 93 -10.53 -1.91 1.24
CA ASN A 93 -9.46 -1.50 0.36
C ASN A 93 -9.08 -2.66 -0.58
N TYR A 94 -9.47 -2.56 -1.85
CA TYR A 94 -9.13 -3.55 -2.88
C TYR A 94 -7.97 -3.08 -3.74
N GLN A 95 -6.94 -3.92 -3.85
CA GLN A 95 -5.75 -3.67 -4.66
C GLN A 95 -5.78 -4.50 -5.95
N SER A 96 -5.71 -3.80 -7.07
CA SER A 96 -5.65 -4.38 -8.41
C SER A 96 -4.21 -4.78 -8.75
N ILE A 97 -3.74 -5.90 -8.18
CA ILE A 97 -2.35 -6.38 -8.29
C ILE A 97 -2.17 -7.51 -9.32
N GLY A 98 -3.25 -7.98 -9.94
CA GLY A 98 -3.25 -9.12 -10.85
C GLY A 98 -3.73 -10.40 -10.17
N SER A 99 -4.30 -11.32 -10.95
CA SER A 99 -4.90 -12.56 -10.41
C SER A 99 -3.86 -13.45 -9.73
N GLY A 100 -2.68 -13.62 -10.35
CA GLY A 100 -1.59 -14.41 -9.77
C GLY A 100 -1.03 -13.80 -8.48
N ALA A 101 -0.83 -12.47 -8.45
CA ALA A 101 -0.35 -11.79 -7.24
C ALA A 101 -1.40 -11.74 -6.12
N GLY A 102 -2.68 -11.82 -6.46
CA GLY A 102 -3.78 -11.88 -5.50
C GLY A 102 -3.98 -13.27 -4.90
N GLU A 103 -3.72 -14.33 -5.67
CA GLU A 103 -3.81 -15.72 -5.18
C GLU A 103 -2.61 -16.10 -4.31
N ALA A 104 -1.41 -15.59 -4.63
CA ALA A 104 -0.20 -15.86 -3.87
C ALA A 104 -0.12 -15.18 -2.48
N ARG A 105 -1.19 -14.53 -2.01
CA ARG A 105 -1.21 -13.68 -0.81
C ARG A 105 -2.03 -14.22 0.34
#